data_AF-A0A8C6B2F6-F1
#
_entry.id   AF-A0A8C6B2F6-F1
#
_cell.length_a   1.000
_cell.length_b   1.000
_cell.length_c   1.000
_cell.angle_alpha   90.00
_cell.angle_beta   90.00
_cell.angle_gamma   90.00
#
_symmetry.space_group_name_H-M   'P 1'
#
loop_
_entity.id
_entity.type
_entity.pdbx_description
1 polymer ?
#
loop_
_entity_poly.entity_id
_entity_poly.type
_entity_poly.pdbx_seq_one_letter_code
_entity_poly.pdbx_strand_id
1 'polypeptide(L)'
;MPREDRAGGWVCEGDTEPEAMSTQAPALGPLTYGFHTCPLRSLLNKPKSEMTPEELQKREEEEFNTGPLSVLTQSVKNNTQVLINCRNNKKLLGRVKAFDRHCNMVLENVKEMWTEVPKSGKGKKKSKPVNKDRYISKMFLRGDSVIVVLRNPLIAGK
;
A
#
# COMPACT_ATOMS: atom_id res chain seq x y z
N MET A 1 59.67 -20.63 -15.82
CA MET A 1 60.85 -19.81 -16.15
C MET A 1 60.76 -18.47 -15.43
N PRO A 2 61.89 -17.85 -15.08
CA PRO A 2 62.12 -17.08 -13.84
C PRO A 2 61.95 -15.56 -13.95
N ARG A 3 61.88 -14.93 -12.75
CA ARG A 3 62.26 -13.57 -12.27
C ARG A 3 62.85 -12.55 -13.25
N GLU A 4 62.52 -11.26 -13.06
CA GLU A 4 63.40 -10.28 -12.38
C GLU A 4 62.71 -8.95 -12.04
N ASP A 5 63.13 -8.39 -10.89
CA ASP A 5 62.72 -7.13 -10.26
C ASP A 5 63.42 -5.90 -10.88
N ARG A 6 62.78 -4.71 -10.85
CA ARG A 6 63.46 -3.46 -10.44
C ARG A 6 62.53 -2.24 -10.30
N ALA A 7 62.26 -1.92 -9.04
CA ALA A 7 62.24 -0.59 -8.42
C ALA A 7 62.25 0.65 -9.33
N GLY A 8 61.17 1.43 -9.22
CA GLY A 8 61.12 2.88 -9.45
C GLY A 8 60.20 3.49 -8.39
N GLY A 9 60.64 3.45 -7.12
CA GLY A 9 59.91 4.06 -6.02
C GLY A 9 60.21 5.56 -5.91
N TRP A 10 59.22 6.31 -5.44
CA TRP A 10 59.46 7.41 -4.52
C TRP A 10 58.65 7.13 -3.26
N VAL A 11 59.38 6.98 -2.17
CA VAL A 11 58.89 6.97 -0.78
C VAL A 11 59.33 8.30 -0.17
N CYS A 12 58.47 8.92 0.62
CA CYS A 12 58.85 9.59 1.86
C CYS A 12 57.69 9.29 2.84
N GLU A 13 57.81 8.35 3.77
CA GLU A 13 58.53 8.39 5.07
C GLU A 13 58.00 9.43 6.06
N GLY A 14 57.73 8.92 7.26
CA GLY A 14 57.43 9.67 8.47
C GLY A 14 56.10 9.25 9.10
N ASP A 15 55.99 8.66 10.28
CA ASP A 15 56.92 7.98 11.19
C ASP A 15 56.04 7.50 12.37
N THR A 16 56.46 6.42 13.04
CA THR A 16 56.16 6.12 14.47
C THR A 16 54.82 5.43 14.84
N GLU A 17 54.86 4.09 14.98
CA GLU A 17 54.19 3.32 16.06
C GLU A 17 54.81 3.67 17.44
N PRO A 18 54.39 3.21 18.65
CA PRO A 18 53.33 2.24 19.04
C PRO A 18 52.54 2.68 20.31
N GLU A 19 51.67 1.80 20.84
CA GLU A 19 51.72 1.30 22.24
C GLU A 19 50.35 0.79 22.70
N ALA A 20 50.38 -0.43 23.21
CA ALA A 20 49.30 -1.10 23.92
C ALA A 20 49.11 -0.48 25.31
N MET A 21 47.88 -0.38 25.81
CA MET A 21 47.55 -0.84 27.17
C MET A 21 46.05 -0.84 27.48
N SER A 22 45.64 -1.88 28.20
CA SER A 22 44.64 -1.90 29.28
C SER A 22 43.15 -1.69 29.00
N THR A 23 42.42 -2.79 29.18
CA THR A 23 41.21 -2.95 30.01
C THR A 23 40.59 -1.67 30.59
N GLN A 24 39.39 -1.32 30.12
CA GLN A 24 38.22 -1.04 30.97
C GLN A 24 36.94 -0.92 30.12
N ALA A 25 35.89 -1.63 30.52
CA ALA A 25 34.57 -1.57 29.91
C ALA A 25 33.88 -0.23 30.22
N PRO A 26 33.22 0.42 29.24
CA PRO A 26 32.17 1.38 29.53
C PRO A 26 30.79 0.80 29.19
N ALA A 27 29.82 1.30 29.94
CA ALA A 27 28.48 0.77 30.11
C ALA A 27 27.62 0.73 28.83
N LEU A 28 26.63 -0.16 28.88
CA LEU A 28 25.51 -0.29 27.95
C LEU A 28 24.87 1.08 27.64
N GLY A 29 25.15 1.60 26.45
CA GLY A 29 24.39 2.69 25.83
C GLY A 29 23.21 2.11 25.01
N PRO A 30 22.06 2.81 24.93
CA PRO A 30 20.91 2.30 24.21
C PRO A 30 21.17 2.29 22.69
N LEU A 31 20.80 1.19 22.05
CA LEU A 31 20.85 0.97 20.61
C LEU A 31 20.15 2.11 19.84
N THR A 32 20.91 3.07 19.34
CA THR A 32 20.43 4.03 18.33
C THR A 32 20.55 3.39 16.95
N TYR A 33 19.64 2.47 16.64
CA TYR A 33 19.39 2.07 15.27
C TYR A 33 18.92 3.29 14.47
N GLY A 34 19.58 3.51 13.33
CA GLY A 34 19.43 4.67 12.49
C GLY A 34 17.98 5.01 12.15
N PHE A 35 17.54 6.18 12.62
CA PHE A 35 16.42 6.86 12.01
C PHE A 35 16.99 7.72 10.87
N HIS A 36 16.89 7.21 9.64
CA HIS A 36 16.66 8.09 8.49
C HIS A 36 15.34 8.80 8.77
N THR A 37 15.40 9.98 9.38
CA THR A 37 14.23 10.82 9.62
C THR A 37 13.79 11.36 8.27
N CYS A 38 12.79 10.69 7.67
CA CYS A 38 12.00 11.29 6.61
C CYS A 38 11.49 12.66 7.12
N PRO A 39 11.59 13.75 6.35
CA PRO A 39 11.17 15.09 6.78
C PRO A 39 9.64 15.25 6.83
N LEU A 40 8.89 14.14 6.94
CA LEU A 40 7.44 14.04 6.76
C LEU A 40 6.62 14.40 8.02
N ARG A 41 7.26 14.87 9.10
CA ARG A 41 6.57 15.04 10.39
C ARG A 41 6.17 16.48 10.73
N SER A 42 6.67 17.48 9.99
CA SER A 42 6.44 18.90 10.33
C SER A 42 5.12 19.49 9.80
N LEU A 43 4.43 18.82 8.88
CA LEU A 43 3.11 19.26 8.37
C LEU A 43 1.91 18.57 9.04
N LEU A 44 2.15 17.52 9.84
CA LEU A 44 1.09 16.83 10.57
C LEU A 44 0.56 17.62 11.78
N ASN A 45 1.32 18.62 12.27
CA ASN A 45 1.05 19.32 13.54
C ASN A 45 0.29 20.65 13.41
N LYS A 46 -0.08 21.09 12.20
CA LYS A 46 -0.96 22.26 12.05
C LYS A 46 -2.43 21.82 12.19
N PRO A 47 -3.22 22.47 13.08
CA PRO A 47 -4.62 22.14 13.25
C PRO A 47 -5.37 22.39 11.94
N LYS A 48 -6.29 21.49 11.58
CA LYS A 48 -7.09 21.57 10.33
C LYS A 48 -7.93 22.85 10.23
N SER A 49 -8.05 23.62 11.31
CA SER A 49 -8.81 24.87 11.43
C SER A 49 -8.09 26.10 10.86
N GLU A 50 -6.78 26.06 10.64
CA GLU A 50 -5.98 27.24 10.22
C GLU A 50 -5.50 27.17 8.77
N MET A 51 -5.78 26.07 8.07
CA MET A 51 -5.30 25.84 6.71
C MET A 51 -6.26 26.44 5.68
N THR A 52 -5.71 27.03 4.62
CA THR A 52 -6.52 27.49 3.48
C THR A 52 -7.17 26.29 2.77
N PRO A 53 -8.33 26.48 2.09
CA PRO A 53 -9.04 25.39 1.42
C PRO A 53 -8.19 24.67 0.36
N GLU A 54 -7.26 25.37 -0.28
CA GLU A 54 -6.34 24.82 -1.28
C GLU A 54 -5.28 23.91 -0.64
N GLU A 55 -4.72 24.31 0.50
CA GLU A 55 -3.75 23.50 1.23
C GLU A 55 -4.40 22.27 1.87
N LEU A 56 -5.68 22.35 2.26
CA LEU A 56 -6.47 21.21 2.72
C LEU A 56 -6.62 20.16 1.62
N GLN A 57 -6.99 20.55 0.40
CA GLN A 57 -7.10 19.64 -0.74
C GLN A 57 -5.76 18.98 -1.07
N LYS A 58 -4.68 19.77 -1.10
CA LYS A 58 -3.34 19.25 -1.37
C LYS A 58 -2.89 18.25 -0.32
N ARG A 59 -3.17 18.52 0.96
CA ARG A 59 -2.89 17.59 2.05
C ARG A 59 -3.71 16.31 1.94
N GLU A 60 -4.99 16.40 1.56
CA GLU A 60 -5.83 15.23 1.31
C GLU A 60 -5.30 14.40 0.13
N GLU A 61 -4.88 15.02 -0.98
CA GLU A 61 -4.24 14.33 -2.10
C GLU A 61 -2.92 13.65 -1.72
N GLU A 62 -2.10 14.30 -0.91
CA GLU A 62 -0.87 13.71 -0.38
C GLU A 62 -1.17 12.50 0.53
N GLU A 63 -2.20 12.59 1.38
CA GLU A 63 -2.71 11.49 2.19
C GLU A 63 -3.24 10.33 1.32
N PHE A 64 -3.89 10.63 0.20
CA PHE A 64 -4.36 9.62 -0.77
C PHE A 64 -3.23 8.95 -1.55
N ASN A 65 -2.13 9.65 -1.82
CA ASN A 65 -1.00 9.11 -2.58
C ASN A 65 -0.05 8.28 -1.71
N THR A 66 0.17 8.67 -0.46
CA THR A 66 1.13 8.01 0.45
C THR A 66 0.48 7.00 1.41
N GLY A 67 -0.85 6.98 1.50
CA GLY A 67 -1.61 6.14 2.42
C GLY A 67 -2.10 4.80 1.85
N PRO A 68 -2.85 4.02 2.66
CA PRO A 68 -3.45 2.75 2.25
C PRO A 68 -4.48 2.89 1.12
N LEU A 69 -5.03 4.10 0.92
CA LEU A 69 -5.95 4.43 -0.16
C LEU A 69 -5.25 4.59 -1.52
N SER A 70 -3.90 4.60 -1.55
CA SER A 70 -3.12 4.67 -2.79
C SER A 70 -3.46 3.56 -3.79
N VAL A 71 -3.90 2.39 -3.30
CA VAL A 71 -4.39 1.29 -4.14
C VAL A 71 -5.58 1.73 -5.00
N LEU A 72 -6.51 2.50 -4.43
CA LEU A 72 -7.66 3.05 -5.14
C LEU A 72 -7.24 4.14 -6.13
N THR A 73 -6.31 5.00 -5.71
CA THR A 73 -5.73 6.05 -6.59
C THR A 73 -5.10 5.45 -7.83
N GLN A 74 -4.31 4.39 -7.69
CA GLN A 74 -3.74 3.65 -8.80
C GLN A 74 -4.82 2.96 -9.64
N SER A 75 -5.88 2.44 -8.99
CA SER A 75 -6.98 1.79 -9.70
C SER A 75 -7.79 2.73 -10.58
N VAL A 76 -8.03 3.98 -10.15
CA VAL A 76 -8.69 5.01 -10.97
C VAL A 76 -7.78 5.44 -12.13
N LYS A 77 -6.50 5.75 -11.86
CA LYS A 77 -5.54 6.15 -12.89
C LYS A 77 -5.38 5.11 -13.99
N ASN A 78 -5.18 3.86 -13.60
CA ASN A 78 -4.99 2.76 -14.55
C ASN A 78 -6.31 2.16 -15.05
N ASN A 79 -7.45 2.69 -14.60
CA ASN A 79 -8.79 2.14 -14.83
C ASN A 79 -8.84 0.62 -14.60
N THR A 80 -8.13 0.09 -13.60
CA THR A 80 -8.03 -1.36 -13.36
C THR A 80 -9.31 -1.92 -12.77
N GLN A 81 -9.53 -3.22 -12.98
CA GLN A 81 -10.64 -3.90 -12.33
C GLN A 81 -10.33 -4.12 -10.85
N VAL A 82 -11.32 -3.86 -10.01
CA VAL A 82 -11.25 -4.11 -8.57
C VAL A 82 -12.31 -5.12 -8.17
N LEU A 83 -11.97 -5.93 -7.17
CA LEU A 83 -12.90 -6.80 -6.47
C LEU A 83 -13.20 -6.17 -5.11
N ILE A 84 -14.48 -5.90 -4.87
CA ILE A 84 -14.98 -5.33 -3.63
C ILE A 84 -15.84 -6.38 -2.94
N ASN A 85 -15.52 -6.68 -1.69
CA ASN A 85 -16.38 -7.51 -0.85
C ASN A 85 -17.26 -6.62 0.02
N CYS A 86 -18.57 -6.72 -0.18
CA CYS A 86 -19.55 -5.96 0.59
C CYS A 86 -19.98 -6.69 1.86
N ARG A 87 -20.50 -5.93 2.84
CA ARG A 87 -21.07 -6.46 4.09
C ARG A 87 -22.20 -7.46 3.90
N ASN A 88 -22.91 -7.38 2.78
CA ASN A 88 -24.03 -8.25 2.45
C ASN A 88 -23.59 -9.62 1.89
N ASN A 89 -22.32 -9.99 2.03
CA ASN A 89 -21.69 -11.20 1.44
C ASN A 89 -21.82 -11.27 -0.10
N LYS A 90 -21.99 -10.10 -0.73
CA LYS A 90 -22.00 -9.96 -2.18
C LYS A 90 -20.64 -9.45 -2.64
N LYS A 91 -20.16 -9.97 -3.76
CA LYS A 91 -18.90 -9.57 -4.37
C LYS A 91 -19.18 -8.72 -5.59
N LEU A 92 -18.54 -7.56 -5.67
CA LEU A 92 -18.66 -6.64 -6.80
C LEU A 92 -17.34 -6.63 -7.54
N LEU A 93 -17.38 -6.94 -8.83
CA LEU A 93 -16.27 -6.74 -9.75
C LEU A 93 -16.58 -5.54 -10.62
N GLY A 94 -15.75 -4.51 -10.60
CA GLY A 94 -16.01 -3.30 -11.40
C GLY A 94 -14.77 -2.45 -11.58
N ARG A 95 -14.92 -1.32 -12.25
CA ARG A 95 -13.86 -0.30 -12.36
C ARG A 95 -14.29 0.92 -11.56
N VAL A 96 -13.38 1.45 -10.75
CA VAL A 96 -13.62 2.67 -9.97
C VAL A 96 -13.36 3.87 -10.88
N LYS A 97 -14.28 4.83 -10.91
CA LYS A 97 -14.10 6.11 -11.59
C LYS A 97 -13.77 7.25 -10.64
N ALA A 98 -14.37 7.24 -9.46
CA ALA A 98 -14.09 8.21 -8.41
C ALA A 98 -14.17 7.52 -7.05
N PHE A 99 -13.41 8.03 -6.09
CA PHE A 99 -13.45 7.60 -4.69
C PHE A 99 -13.39 8.82 -3.77
N ASP A 100 -13.75 8.61 -2.50
CA ASP A 100 -13.84 9.62 -1.46
C ASP A 100 -13.08 9.15 -0.20
N ARG A 101 -12.83 10.05 0.76
CA ARG A 101 -12.21 9.77 2.06
C ARG A 101 -12.96 8.72 2.89
N HIS A 102 -14.28 8.64 2.72
CA HIS A 102 -15.12 7.63 3.39
C HIS A 102 -15.14 6.31 2.63
N CYS A 103 -14.34 6.15 1.57
CA CYS A 103 -14.44 5.04 0.63
C CYS A 103 -15.80 4.96 -0.08
N ASN A 104 -16.50 6.08 -0.24
CA ASN A 104 -17.60 6.16 -1.20
C ASN A 104 -17.00 6.03 -2.61
N MET A 105 -17.62 5.23 -3.48
CA MET A 105 -17.06 4.93 -4.79
C MET A 105 -18.12 5.08 -5.88
N VAL A 106 -17.71 5.67 -6.99
CA VAL A 106 -18.45 5.61 -8.25
C VAL A 106 -17.85 4.49 -9.08
N LEU A 107 -18.66 3.49 -9.40
CA LEU A 107 -18.25 2.34 -10.18
C LEU A 107 -18.92 2.31 -11.54
N GLU A 108 -18.19 1.81 -12.52
CA GLU A 108 -18.70 1.50 -13.85
C GLU A 108 -18.45 0.03 -14.21
N ASN A 109 -19.32 -0.50 -15.08
CA ASN A 109 -19.26 -1.88 -15.58
C ASN A 109 -19.19 -2.91 -14.43
N VAL A 110 -20.11 -2.80 -13.48
CA VAL A 110 -20.13 -3.61 -12.26
C VAL A 110 -20.83 -4.93 -12.52
N LYS A 111 -20.15 -6.02 -12.16
CA LYS A 111 -20.70 -7.37 -12.06
C LYS A 111 -20.87 -7.71 -10.58
N GLU A 112 -22.12 -7.76 -10.14
CA GLU A 112 -22.51 -8.22 -8.81
C GLU A 112 -22.66 -9.74 -8.83
N MET A 113 -21.98 -10.42 -7.92
CA MET A 113 -22.00 -11.87 -7.80
C MET A 113 -22.39 -12.27 -6.38
N TRP A 114 -23.38 -13.14 -6.26
CA TRP A 114 -23.79 -13.74 -4.99
C TRP A 114 -24.14 -15.21 -5.17
N THR A 115 -24.04 -15.97 -4.08
CA THR A 115 -24.44 -17.37 -4.05
C THR A 115 -25.75 -17.49 -3.29
N GLU A 116 -26.76 -18.07 -3.94
CA GLU A 116 -27.95 -18.51 -3.24
C GLU A 116 -27.80 -20.00 -2.93
N VAL A 117 -27.91 -20.33 -1.65
CA VAL A 117 -28.06 -21.72 -1.23
C VAL A 117 -29.55 -21.97 -1.10
N PRO A 118 -30.17 -22.74 -2.01
CA PRO A 118 -31.59 -23.04 -1.88
C PRO A 118 -31.80 -23.77 -0.56
N LYS A 119 -32.78 -23.31 0.24
CA LYS A 119 -33.19 -24.03 1.44
C LYS A 119 -33.91 -25.30 0.97
N SER A 120 -33.18 -26.42 0.93
CA SER A 120 -33.76 -27.73 0.65
C SER A 120 -34.85 -28.03 1.68
N GLY A 121 -36.03 -28.48 1.23
CA GLY A 121 -37.09 -28.95 2.11
C GLY A 121 -36.64 -30.15 2.96
N LYS A 122 -37.28 -30.35 4.12
CA LYS A 122 -37.02 -31.46 5.05
C LYS A 122 -36.86 -32.78 4.28
N GLY A 123 -35.66 -33.36 4.30
CA GLY A 123 -35.38 -34.71 3.78
C GLY A 123 -34.61 -34.82 2.45
N LYS A 124 -34.32 -33.73 1.73
CA LYS A 124 -33.51 -33.79 0.49
C LYS A 124 -32.09 -33.26 0.70
N LYS A 125 -31.09 -33.95 0.12
CA LYS A 125 -29.66 -33.56 0.10
C LYS A 125 -29.53 -32.06 -0.20
N LYS A 126 -28.64 -31.35 0.53
CA LYS A 126 -28.35 -29.93 0.34
C LYS A 126 -28.18 -29.65 -1.16
N SER A 127 -29.05 -28.82 -1.72
CA SER A 127 -28.99 -28.41 -3.12
C SER A 127 -27.68 -27.67 -3.38
N LYS A 128 -27.14 -27.86 -4.59
CA LYS A 128 -25.89 -27.21 -5.00
C LYS A 128 -26.03 -25.69 -4.86
N PRO A 129 -25.01 -24.97 -4.34
CA PRO A 129 -25.01 -23.52 -4.33
C PRO A 129 -25.12 -23.00 -5.77
N VAL A 130 -26.06 -22.09 -6.01
CA VAL A 130 -26.29 -21.49 -7.32
C VAL A 130 -25.66 -20.11 -7.32
N ASN A 131 -24.67 -19.92 -8.19
CA ASN A 131 -24.04 -18.61 -8.40
C ASN A 131 -24.95 -17.79 -9.31
N LYS A 132 -25.37 -16.62 -8.83
CA LYS A 132 -26.09 -15.63 -9.63
C LYS A 132 -25.20 -14.43 -9.88
N ASP A 133 -25.33 -13.87 -11.08
CA ASP A 133 -24.69 -12.63 -11.45
C ASP A 133 -25.69 -11.61 -12.00
N ARG A 134 -25.48 -10.35 -11.62
CA ARG A 134 -26.19 -9.19 -12.16
C ARG A 134 -25.19 -8.20 -12.71
N TYR A 135 -25.48 -7.67 -13.90
CA TYR A 135 -24.68 -6.62 -14.50
C TYR A 135 -25.34 -5.25 -14.32
N ILE A 136 -24.53 -4.25 -13.96
CA ILE A 136 -24.95 -2.87 -13.70
C ILE A 136 -23.95 -1.95 -14.37
N SER A 137 -24.41 -1.11 -15.31
CA SER A 137 -23.52 -0.25 -16.09
C SER A 137 -22.86 0.85 -15.25
N LYS A 138 -23.62 1.50 -14.35
CA LYS A 138 -23.14 2.54 -13.44
C LYS A 138 -23.75 2.35 -12.06
N MET A 139 -22.94 2.45 -11.02
CA MET A 139 -23.37 2.23 -9.64
C MET A 139 -22.64 3.17 -8.69
N PHE A 140 -23.35 3.73 -7.73
CA PHE A 140 -22.77 4.41 -6.58
C PHE A 140 -22.73 3.47 -5.39
N LEU A 141 -21.56 3.30 -4.78
CA LEU A 141 -21.38 2.56 -3.54
C LEU A 141 -21.05 3.50 -2.39
N ARG A 142 -21.68 3.23 -1.25
CA ARG A 142 -21.40 3.90 0.01
C ARG A 142 -20.29 3.17 0.77
N GLY A 143 -19.43 3.94 1.42
CA GLY A 143 -18.26 3.46 2.16
C GLY A 143 -18.56 2.46 3.28
N ASP A 144 -19.69 2.63 3.98
CA ASP A 144 -20.09 1.77 5.10
C ASP A 144 -20.31 0.30 4.70
N SER A 145 -20.57 0.05 3.42
CA SER A 145 -20.84 -1.29 2.90
C SER A 145 -19.59 -2.04 2.46
N VAL A 146 -18.44 -1.35 2.33
CA VAL A 146 -17.19 -1.91 1.84
C VAL A 146 -16.41 -2.52 2.99
N ILE A 147 -16.03 -3.80 2.87
CA ILE A 147 -15.16 -4.46 3.86
C ILE A 147 -13.73 -4.51 3.34
N VAL A 148 -13.55 -5.07 2.15
CA VAL A 148 -12.22 -5.29 1.57
C VAL A 148 -12.25 -4.88 0.10
N VAL A 149 -11.20 -4.18 -0.33
CA VAL A 149 -10.96 -3.87 -1.73
C VAL A 149 -9.66 -4.52 -2.16
N LEU A 150 -9.73 -5.25 -3.26
CA LEU A 150 -8.61 -5.95 -3.87
C LEU A 150 -8.42 -5.45 -5.30
N ARG A 151 -7.23 -4.97 -5.61
CA ARG A 151 -6.85 -4.65 -6.99
C ARG A 151 -6.61 -5.95 -7.75
N ASN A 152 -7.26 -6.12 -8.90
CA ASN A 152 -7.00 -7.28 -9.76
C ASN A 152 -5.73 -7.02 -10.59
N PRO A 153 -4.66 -7.82 -10.47
CA PRO A 153 -3.44 -7.64 -11.27
C PRO A 153 -3.60 -8.10 -12.74
N LEU A 154 -4.73 -8.72 -13.11
CA LEU A 154 -4.93 -9.40 -14.40
C LEU A 154 -5.07 -8.47 -15.64
N ILE A 155 -4.45 -7.29 -15.63
CA ILE A 155 -4.31 -6.39 -16.80
C ILE A 155 -2.83 -5.99 -16.97
N ALA A 156 -1.89 -6.88 -16.61
CA ALA A 156 -0.45 -6.70 -16.89
C ALA A 156 0.00 -7.51 -18.13
N GLY A 157 -0.89 -7.67 -19.11
CA GLY A 157 -0.67 -8.47 -20.30
C GLY A 157 -1.44 -7.93 -21.49
N LYS A 158 -1.01 -6.78 -21.98
CA LYS A 158 -1.17 -6.37 -23.38
C LYS A 158 -0.15 -5.29 -23.72
#